data_AF-A0A7Z2SMY6-F1
#
_entry.id   AF-A0A7Z2SMY6-F1
#
_cell.length_a   1.000
_cell.length_b   1.000
_cell.length_c   1.000
_cell.angle_alpha   90.00
_cell.angle_beta   90.00
_cell.angle_gamma   90.00
#
_symmetry.space_group_name_H-M   'P 1'
#
loop_
_entity.id
_entity.type
_entity.pdbx_description
1 polymer ?
#
loop_
_entity_poly.entity_id
_entity_poly.type
_entity_poly.pdbx_seq_one_letter_code
_entity_poly.pdbx_strand_id
1 'polypeptide(L)'
;MIRFAIFFIVMAINVSTIPALASQCASSKEIGASLARWAAIRRQFVNATDHQMACRVFAASFYESVAARQAAAICVRDADRNLDIGAINSEIDAFNNLLAVKCGS
;
A
#
# COMPACT_ATOMS: atom_id res chain seq x y z
N MET A 1 -50.45 4.82 20.01
CA MET A 1 -49.72 5.95 19.39
C MET A 1 -48.28 6.06 19.95
N ILE A 2 -47.53 4.95 20.03
CA ILE A 2 -46.13 4.92 20.55
C ILE A 2 -45.20 4.12 19.61
N ARG A 3 -45.71 3.50 18.54
CA ARG A 3 -44.89 2.68 17.62
C ARG A 3 -44.31 3.44 16.42
N PHE A 4 -44.89 4.57 16.03
CA PHE A 4 -44.37 5.38 14.91
C PHE A 4 -43.28 6.39 15.32
N ALA A 5 -43.14 6.67 16.62
CA ALA A 5 -42.10 7.57 17.12
C ALA A 5 -40.69 6.95 17.11
N ILE A 6 -40.60 5.61 17.05
CA ILE A 6 -39.30 4.91 17.08
C ILE A 6 -38.70 4.81 15.67
N PHE A 7 -39.52 4.90 14.61
CA PHE A 7 -39.04 4.80 13.23
C PHE A 7 -38.28 6.04 12.73
N PHE A 8 -38.44 7.19 13.40
CA PHE A 8 -37.72 8.42 13.02
C PHE A 8 -36.34 8.58 13.65
N ILE A 9 -35.95 7.71 14.59
CA ILE A 9 -34.64 7.82 15.26
C ILE A 9 -33.53 7.06 14.49
N VAL A 10 -33.88 6.16 13.57
CA VAL A 10 -32.90 5.28 12.88
C VAL A 10 -32.39 5.88 11.56
N MET A 11 -32.78 7.11 11.18
CA MET A 11 -32.34 7.73 9.93
C MET A 11 -31.38 8.91 10.13
N ALA A 12 -30.61 8.90 11.22
CA ALA A 12 -29.59 9.92 11.51
C ALA A 12 -28.21 9.32 11.83
N ILE A 13 -27.97 8.07 11.45
CA ILE A 13 -26.67 7.42 11.59
C ILE A 13 -26.29 6.86 10.22
N ASN A 14 -25.04 7.10 9.82
CA ASN A 14 -24.42 6.76 8.54
C ASN A 14 -24.43 7.85 7.46
N VAL A 15 -24.25 9.11 7.86
CA VAL A 15 -23.34 9.99 7.12
C VAL A 15 -22.16 10.32 8.03
N SER A 16 -21.48 9.28 8.50
CA SER A 16 -20.05 9.41 8.74
C SER A 16 -19.41 9.37 7.36
N THR A 17 -19.40 10.52 6.66
CA THR A 17 -18.34 10.76 5.69
C THR A 17 -17.07 10.67 6.51
N ILE A 18 -16.38 9.52 6.47
CA ILE A 18 -15.08 9.37 7.09
C ILE A 18 -14.17 10.31 6.30
N PRO A 19 -13.86 11.53 6.77
CA PRO A 19 -13.02 12.45 6.01
C PRO A 19 -11.57 11.94 6.05
N ALA A 20 -11.28 10.98 6.93
CA ALA A 20 -9.97 10.39 7.16
C ALA A 20 -9.52 9.38 6.09
N LEU A 21 -10.43 8.86 5.24
CA LEU A 21 -10.04 7.97 4.14
C LEU A 21 -9.55 8.75 2.92
N ALA A 22 -10.08 9.97 2.70
CA ALA A 22 -9.61 10.84 1.62
C ALA A 22 -8.16 11.33 1.85
N SER A 23 -7.69 11.39 3.09
CA SER A 23 -6.30 11.71 3.43
C SER A 23 -5.33 10.53 3.37
N GLN A 24 -5.80 9.31 3.04
CA GLN A 24 -4.95 8.11 2.92
C GLN A 24 -4.61 7.73 1.48
N CYS A 25 -5.23 8.39 0.50
CA CYS A 25 -4.99 8.09 -0.90
C CYS A 25 -3.77 8.84 -1.40
N ALA A 26 -2.69 8.09 -1.64
CA ALA A 26 -1.51 8.62 -2.30
C ALA A 26 -1.86 9.13 -3.71
N SER A 27 -1.36 10.32 -4.02
CA SER A 27 -1.33 10.82 -5.39
C SER A 27 -0.43 9.92 -6.26
N SER A 28 -0.65 9.93 -7.59
CA SER A 28 0.21 9.17 -8.51
C SER A 28 1.67 9.65 -8.44
N LYS A 29 1.91 10.91 -8.08
CA LYS A 29 3.25 11.46 -7.85
C LYS A 29 3.92 10.80 -6.65
N GLU A 30 3.21 10.62 -5.54
CA GLU A 30 3.73 9.96 -4.34
C GLU A 30 4.01 8.48 -4.61
N ILE A 31 3.11 7.80 -5.34
CA ILE A 31 3.34 6.41 -5.79
C ILE A 31 4.60 6.33 -6.66
N GLY A 32 4.74 7.23 -7.64
CA GLY A 32 5.94 7.30 -8.49
C GLY A 32 7.23 7.52 -7.70
N ALA A 33 7.19 8.37 -6.67
CA ALA A 33 8.33 8.58 -5.77
C ALA A 33 8.68 7.32 -4.97
N SER A 34 7.68 6.60 -4.46
CA SER A 34 7.87 5.32 -3.76
C SER A 34 8.46 4.26 -4.67
N LEU A 35 7.96 4.11 -5.90
CA LEU A 35 8.49 3.19 -6.90
C LEU A 35 9.97 3.49 -7.22
N ALA A 36 10.31 4.77 -7.42
CA ALA A 36 11.69 5.18 -7.66
C ALA A 36 12.60 4.86 -6.46
N ARG A 37 12.11 5.08 -5.23
CA ARG A 37 12.85 4.76 -4.00
C ARG A 37 13.09 3.26 -3.85
N TRP A 38 12.07 2.43 -4.08
CA TRP A 38 12.20 0.97 -4.03
C TRP A 38 13.16 0.43 -5.08
N ALA A 39 13.08 0.93 -6.31
CA ALA A 39 14.04 0.58 -7.37
C ALA A 39 15.48 0.94 -6.99
N ALA A 40 15.69 2.11 -6.36
CA ALA A 40 17.00 2.51 -5.85
C ALA A 40 17.51 1.58 -4.74
N ILE A 41 16.65 1.23 -3.77
CA ILE A 41 16.99 0.28 -2.71
C ILE A 41 17.39 -1.08 -3.29
N ARG A 42 16.61 -1.62 -4.24
CA ARG A 42 16.96 -2.89 -4.89
C ARG A 42 18.33 -2.81 -5.53
N ARG A 43 18.62 -1.77 -6.31
CA ARG A 43 19.92 -1.59 -6.96
C ARG A 43 21.07 -1.47 -5.96
N GLN A 44 20.87 -0.75 -4.86
CA GLN A 44 21.89 -0.56 -3.84
C GLN A 44 22.22 -1.86 -3.09
N PHE A 45 21.21 -2.65 -2.72
CA PHE A 45 21.38 -3.79 -1.83
C PHE A 45 21.42 -5.15 -2.53
N VAL A 46 21.11 -5.25 -3.83
CA VAL A 46 21.13 -6.53 -4.57
C VAL A 46 22.52 -7.17 -4.59
N ASN A 47 23.59 -6.38 -4.54
CA ASN A 47 24.97 -6.88 -4.49
C ASN A 47 25.65 -6.58 -3.14
N ALA A 48 24.88 -6.20 -2.11
CA ALA A 48 25.44 -5.98 -0.79
C ALA A 48 26.02 -7.29 -0.23
N THR A 49 27.23 -7.21 0.31
CA THR A 49 27.94 -8.29 0.98
C THR A 49 27.41 -8.55 2.39
N ASP A 50 26.84 -7.53 3.03
CA ASP A 50 26.12 -7.68 4.29
C ASP A 50 24.71 -8.24 4.03
N HIS A 51 24.62 -9.57 4.08
CA HIS A 51 23.38 -10.30 3.86
C HIS A 51 22.30 -9.96 4.90
N GLN A 52 22.65 -9.82 6.18
CA GLN A 52 21.68 -9.54 7.22
C GLN A 52 21.07 -8.14 7.06
N MET A 53 21.91 -7.15 6.77
CA MET A 53 21.44 -5.80 6.49
C MET A 53 20.56 -5.77 5.24
N ALA A 54 20.99 -6.42 4.15
CA ALA A 54 20.21 -6.50 2.91
C ALA A 54 18.83 -7.13 3.16
N CYS A 55 18.77 -8.23 3.93
CA CYS A 55 17.52 -8.89 4.27
C CYS A 55 16.57 -8.01 5.07
N ARG A 56 17.08 -7.28 6.07
CA ARG A 56 16.25 -6.33 6.84
C ARG A 56 15.70 -5.22 5.94
N VAL A 57 16.51 -4.68 5.04
CA VAL A 57 16.11 -3.63 4.10
C VAL A 57 15.07 -4.14 3.09
N PHE A 58 15.25 -5.33 2.52
CA PHE A 58 14.29 -5.93 1.61
C PHE A 58 12.97 -6.28 2.30
N ALA A 59 13.02 -6.82 3.52
CA ALA A 59 11.81 -7.12 4.29
C ALA A 59 11.02 -5.83 4.59
N ALA A 60 11.69 -4.78 5.05
CA ALA A 60 11.05 -3.49 5.30
C ALA A 60 10.41 -2.91 4.03
N SER A 61 11.12 -2.96 2.90
CA SER A 61 10.63 -2.46 1.61
C SER A 61 9.46 -3.29 1.07
N PHE A 62 9.47 -4.61 1.27
CA PHE A 62 8.36 -5.50 0.94
C PHE A 62 7.10 -5.16 1.75
N TYR A 63 7.22 -4.98 3.06
CA TYR A 63 6.06 -4.62 3.88
C TYR A 63 5.50 -3.24 3.50
N GLU A 64 6.37 -2.29 3.19
CA GLU A 64 5.94 -0.96 2.74
C GLU A 64 5.21 -1.00 1.39
N SER A 65 5.69 -1.80 0.44
CA SER A 65 5.01 -1.95 -0.86
C SER A 65 3.67 -2.66 -0.73
N VAL A 66 3.56 -3.67 0.14
CA VAL A 66 2.27 -4.31 0.48
C VAL A 66 1.31 -3.31 1.12
N ALA A 67 1.77 -2.48 2.06
CA ALA A 67 0.94 -1.44 2.68
C ALA A 67 0.47 -0.41 1.65
N ALA A 68 1.36 0.02 0.74
CA ALA A 68 1.01 0.93 -0.35
C ALA A 68 -0.05 0.32 -1.29
N ARG A 69 0.05 -0.97 -1.61
CA ARG A 69 -0.98 -1.68 -2.39
C ARG A 69 -2.34 -1.67 -1.70
N GLN A 70 -2.36 -1.95 -0.39
CA GLN A 70 -3.59 -1.94 0.39
C GLN A 70 -4.22 -0.54 0.40
N ALA A 71 -3.41 0.50 0.60
CA ALA A 71 -3.85 1.89 0.54
C ALA A 71 -4.38 2.25 -0.87
N ALA A 72 -3.72 1.81 -1.95
CA ALA A 72 -4.17 2.06 -3.31
C ALA A 72 -5.49 1.33 -3.65
N ALA A 73 -5.70 0.13 -3.10
CA ALA A 73 -6.90 -0.68 -3.36
C ALA A 73 -8.18 -0.09 -2.73
N ILE A 74 -8.06 0.64 -1.62
CA ILE A 74 -9.21 1.30 -0.96
C ILE A 74 -9.56 2.66 -1.57
N CYS A 75 -8.76 3.16 -2.52
CA CYS A 75 -8.93 4.48 -3.12
C CYS A 75 -9.75 4.45 -4.42
N VAL A 76 -10.71 5.37 -4.55
CA VAL A 76 -11.55 5.53 -5.75
C VAL A 76 -10.81 6.36 -6.81
N ARG A 77 -10.06 5.69 -7.69
CA ARG A 77 -9.49 6.22 -8.96
C ARG A 77 -9.53 5.09 -9.99
N ASP A 78 -9.93 5.33 -11.23
CA ASP A 78 -10.28 4.22 -12.14
C ASP A 78 -9.12 3.70 -13.00
N ALA A 79 -8.56 4.53 -13.89
CA ALA A 79 -7.51 4.09 -14.82
C ALA A 79 -6.10 4.15 -14.21
N ASP A 80 -5.71 5.30 -13.65
CA ASP A 80 -4.39 5.50 -13.02
C ASP A 80 -4.15 4.50 -11.88
N ARG A 81 -5.21 4.19 -11.11
CA ARG A 81 -5.13 3.21 -10.01
C ARG A 81 -4.69 1.83 -10.51
N ASN A 82 -5.22 1.36 -11.63
CA ASN A 82 -4.89 0.03 -12.12
C ASN A 82 -3.43 -0.04 -12.58
N LEU A 83 -2.92 1.03 -13.20
CA LEU A 83 -1.50 1.16 -13.54
C LEU A 83 -0.63 1.23 -12.30
N ASP A 84 -0.99 2.07 -11.33
CA ASP A 84 -0.27 2.24 -10.07
C ASP A 84 -0.25 0.94 -9.25
N ILE A 85 -1.37 0.24 -9.12
CA ILE A 85 -1.46 -1.07 -8.46
C ILE A 85 -0.61 -2.11 -9.20
N GLY A 86 -0.63 -2.10 -10.55
CA GLY A 86 0.20 -2.99 -11.35
C GLY A 86 1.70 -2.77 -11.09
N ALA A 87 2.12 -1.52 -11.03
CA ALA A 87 3.50 -1.16 -10.71
C ALA A 87 3.89 -1.56 -9.28
N ILE A 88 3.01 -1.33 -8.30
CA ILE A 88 3.24 -1.75 -6.91
C ILE A 88 3.33 -3.28 -6.80
N ASN A 89 2.45 -4.03 -7.49
CA ASN A 89 2.52 -5.49 -7.52
C ASN A 89 3.87 -5.99 -8.04
N SER A 90 4.39 -5.37 -9.11
CA SER A 90 5.71 -5.70 -9.66
C SER A 90 6.84 -5.49 -8.64
N GLU A 91 6.78 -4.41 -7.85
CA GLU A 91 7.78 -4.18 -6.80
C GLU A 91 7.62 -5.15 -5.61
N ILE A 92 6.40 -5.54 -5.25
CA ILE A 92 6.15 -6.60 -4.26
C ILE A 92 6.81 -7.91 -4.70
N ASP A 93 6.57 -8.34 -5.95
CA ASP A 93 7.16 -9.56 -6.50
C ASP A 93 8.69 -9.48 -6.55
N ALA A 94 9.24 -8.31 -6.92
CA ALA A 94 10.68 -8.10 -6.96
C ALA A 94 11.33 -8.26 -5.57
N PHE A 95 10.76 -7.65 -4.53
CA PHE A 95 11.27 -7.82 -3.17
C PHE A 95 11.05 -9.23 -2.62
N ASN A 96 9.91 -9.85 -2.91
CA ASN A 96 9.64 -11.23 -2.51
C ASN A 96 10.69 -12.20 -3.09
N ASN A 97 11.03 -12.05 -4.37
CA ASN A 97 12.07 -12.83 -5.02
C ASN A 97 13.45 -12.57 -4.40
N LEU A 98 13.79 -11.31 -4.09
CA LEU A 98 15.05 -10.98 -3.42
C LEU A 98 15.14 -11.60 -2.02
N LEU A 99 14.04 -11.58 -1.27
CA LEU A 99 13.96 -12.26 0.04
C LEU A 99 14.15 -13.77 -0.11
N ALA A 100 13.50 -14.41 -1.07
CA ALA A 100 13.66 -15.84 -1.32
C ALA A 100 15.11 -16.20 -1.67
N VAL A 101 15.77 -15.42 -2.53
CA VAL A 101 17.13 -15.71 -3.00
C VAL A 101 18.20 -15.38 -1.96
N LYS A 102 18.06 -14.30 -1.18
CA LYS A 102 19.11 -13.83 -0.26
C LYS A 102 18.88 -14.16 1.21
N CYS A 103 17.64 -14.44 1.61
CA CYS A 103 17.23 -14.47 3.02
C CYS A 103 16.56 -15.77 3.45
N GLY A 104 16.35 -16.71 2.52
CA GLY A 104 15.73 -18.00 2.79
C GLY A 104 16.70 -19.12 3.21
N SER A 105 17.98 -18.79 3.42
CA SER A 105 19.06 -19.74 3.77
C SER A 105 19.48 -19.62 5.24
#